data_AF-A0A7Z9KGE9-F1
#
_entry.id   AF-A0A7Z9KGE9-F1
#
_cell.length_a   1.000
_cell.length_b   1.000
_cell.length_c   1.000
_cell.angle_alpha   90.00
_cell.angle_beta   90.00
_cell.angle_gamma   90.00
#
_symmetry.space_group_name_H-M   'P 1'
#
loop_
_entity.id
_entity.type
_entity.pdbx_description
1 polymer ?
#
loop_
_entity_poly.entity_id
_entity_poly.type
_entity_poly.pdbx_seq_one_letter_code
_entity_poly.pdbx_strand_id
1 'polypeptide(L)'
;MTIYTSGFAEMGGAGERLEAELKSIAEAGGTLVCGPNCQGVANLHDRMVANFSSTLSRDDITAGPIGFVSQSGLFAGIVAAECHQRGLGLGYLNSTGNECIVDFADMIAHMASDSRIRVVAGYLEGIRDGHKLRAALAIARKNQTPVIILKVGRSDESARAAASHTGSMTGSYEVYRAAFHQWGVIEANDVTELFDLIELFSLSPPASKGPRVGILTNSGGIGVFCADKVNELGLELPSLNPETSARILEKLPAFGSAQNPVDFTLQALSDAEAIGWHLKHMVSDPNVDVVLAFFGVQMLNVDALCAEIIKANKVNEKPIVVGWMLGDPSLPGQLRAEGIPCFNDPLRALKAIRALVAGPISMREEVLPSDVDSAVAMVAQAVHSGKFQLGEYDSKQVLSMLGIDVTRGRVVANSQHAVAAAEEVGYPVALKVESPDIGHKSEAGGVRLGLTTSTAVRSGFEEIQNSISIFDPNALIDGIGVYEMVTDAIELIVGIKQDPVFGPVILLGSGGIMVEMLKDSVVRVAPITKSDAHTMITELKIFPLLGGERGYPKSDIDAVADILARLSNFSLATDLISELDINPLMVLPEGNGACAADALIVLQVEQEKVTTN
;
A
#
# COMPACT_ATOMS: atom_id res chain seq x y z
N MET A 1 29.63 -8.33 11.27
CA MET A 1 30.29 -7.27 12.07
C MET A 1 29.22 -6.26 12.44
N THR A 2 29.27 -5.71 13.66
CA THR A 2 28.35 -4.64 14.09
C THR A 2 29.17 -3.39 14.36
N ILE A 3 28.82 -2.28 13.71
CA ILE A 3 29.51 -1.00 13.87
C ILE A 3 28.57 -0.03 14.58
N TYR A 4 28.81 0.14 15.88
CA TYR A 4 28.05 1.08 16.71
C TYR A 4 28.39 2.54 16.42
N THR A 5 29.62 2.78 15.98
CA THR A 5 30.21 4.10 15.82
C THR A 5 29.42 4.95 14.81
N SER A 6 29.06 6.17 15.23
CA SER A 6 28.58 7.25 14.36
C SER A 6 29.76 8.05 13.78
N GLY A 7 29.47 9.05 12.95
CA GLY A 7 30.43 9.87 12.19
C GLY A 7 30.52 9.51 10.70
N PHE A 8 29.48 8.90 10.12
CA PHE A 8 29.46 8.39 8.75
C PHE A 8 28.48 9.20 7.88
N ALA A 9 27.70 8.58 6.98
CA ALA A 9 26.87 9.29 6.00
C ALA A 9 25.88 10.29 6.63
N GLU A 10 25.46 10.08 7.87
CA GLU A 10 24.59 11.02 8.61
C GLU A 10 25.25 12.39 8.88
N MET A 11 26.57 12.51 8.74
CA MET A 11 27.30 13.78 8.85
C MET A 11 27.48 14.50 7.50
N GLY A 12 27.11 13.85 6.39
CA GLY A 12 27.32 14.34 5.02
C GLY A 12 28.80 14.46 4.62
N GLY A 13 29.06 14.75 3.35
CA GLY A 13 30.38 15.17 2.85
C GLY A 13 31.52 14.18 3.13
N ALA A 14 32.33 14.43 4.15
CA ALA A 14 33.42 13.52 4.54
C ALA A 14 32.92 12.19 5.12
N GLY A 15 31.79 12.22 5.82
CA GLY A 15 31.18 11.02 6.40
C GLY A 15 30.63 10.06 5.35
N GLU A 16 30.05 10.57 4.26
CA GLU A 16 29.60 9.77 3.12
C GLU A 16 30.77 9.03 2.44
N ARG A 17 31.92 9.71 2.27
CA ARG A 17 33.13 9.09 1.72
C ARG A 17 33.66 7.98 2.62
N LEU A 18 33.64 8.21 3.93
CA LEU A 18 34.07 7.21 4.90
C LEU A 18 33.15 5.98 4.91
N GLU A 19 31.83 6.18 4.79
CA GLU A 19 30.87 5.09 4.67
C GLU A 19 31.05 4.31 3.36
N ALA A 20 31.30 5.00 2.25
CA ALA A 20 31.58 4.37 0.97
C ALA A 20 32.87 3.52 1.01
N GLU A 21 33.92 4.01 1.68
CA GLU A 21 35.16 3.24 1.90
C GLU A 21 34.90 2.01 2.76
N LEU A 22 34.17 2.17 3.88
CA LEU A 22 33.75 1.06 4.74
C LEU A 22 32.99 -0.01 3.96
N LYS A 23 32.02 0.42 3.14
CA LYS A 23 31.20 -0.46 2.30
C LYS A 23 32.09 -1.24 1.31
N SER A 24 32.98 -0.55 0.60
CA SER A 24 33.90 -1.16 -0.37
C SER A 24 34.80 -2.23 0.27
N ILE A 25 35.36 -1.95 1.45
CA ILE A 25 36.18 -2.91 2.20
C ILE A 25 35.36 -4.12 2.62
N ALA A 26 34.14 -3.90 3.13
CA ALA A 26 33.26 -4.97 3.57
C ALA A 26 32.84 -5.89 2.41
N GLU A 27 32.49 -5.31 1.25
CA GLU A 27 32.13 -6.05 0.03
C GLU A 27 33.32 -6.85 -0.51
N ALA A 28 34.51 -6.24 -0.63
CA ALA A 28 35.72 -6.91 -1.08
C ALA A 28 36.12 -8.08 -0.18
N GLY A 29 35.82 -7.98 1.12
CA GLY A 29 36.06 -9.03 2.12
C GLY A 29 34.90 -10.02 2.31
N GLY A 30 33.76 -9.86 1.62
CA GLY A 30 32.57 -10.69 1.83
C GLY A 30 31.99 -10.60 3.25
N THR A 31 32.20 -9.49 3.95
CA THR A 31 31.81 -9.31 5.36
C THR A 31 30.46 -8.61 5.46
N LEU A 32 29.51 -9.25 6.14
CA LEU A 32 28.23 -8.61 6.49
C LEU A 32 28.43 -7.58 7.61
N VAL A 33 27.88 -6.38 7.41
CA VAL A 33 27.95 -5.26 8.36
C VAL A 33 26.55 -4.80 8.73
N CYS A 34 26.25 -4.75 10.03
CA CYS A 34 25.11 -4.02 10.59
C CYS A 34 25.57 -2.62 11.02
N GLY A 35 24.86 -1.58 10.58
CA GLY A 35 25.25 -0.19 10.75
C GLY A 35 25.92 0.42 9.50
N PRO A 36 26.82 1.40 9.67
CA PRO A 36 27.28 2.00 10.93
C PRO A 36 26.18 2.77 11.66
N ASN A 37 26.52 3.45 12.76
CA ASN A 37 25.59 4.30 13.51
C ASN A 37 24.32 3.54 13.95
N CYS A 38 24.51 2.39 14.61
CA CYS A 38 23.41 1.54 15.03
C CYS A 38 23.51 1.15 16.51
N GLN A 39 22.41 0.70 17.11
CA GLN A 39 22.47 0.05 18.43
C GLN A 39 22.94 -1.41 18.36
N GLY A 40 22.91 -2.01 17.17
CA GLY A 40 23.33 -3.39 16.92
C GLY A 40 22.19 -4.40 16.93
N VAL A 41 22.55 -5.67 17.12
CA VAL A 41 21.67 -6.82 16.90
C VAL A 41 21.60 -7.71 18.13
N ALA A 42 20.45 -8.32 18.36
CA ALA A 42 20.25 -9.32 19.39
C ALA A 42 19.37 -10.46 18.87
N ASN A 43 19.76 -11.68 19.22
CA ASN A 43 19.00 -12.90 19.07
C ASN A 43 18.88 -13.56 20.45
N LEU A 44 17.72 -13.45 21.06
CA LEU A 44 17.50 -13.90 22.43
C LEU A 44 17.27 -15.42 22.51
N HIS A 45 16.84 -16.06 21.42
CA HIS A 45 16.73 -17.52 21.38
C HIS A 45 18.10 -18.19 21.54
N ASP A 46 19.12 -17.62 20.90
CA ASP A 46 20.48 -18.16 20.92
C ASP A 46 21.40 -17.42 21.91
N ARG A 47 20.82 -16.56 22.77
CA ARG A 47 21.51 -15.76 23.81
C ARG A 47 22.67 -14.91 23.27
N MET A 48 22.51 -14.41 22.05
CA MET A 48 23.47 -13.53 21.40
C MET A 48 22.98 -12.09 21.52
N VAL A 49 23.69 -11.27 22.30
CA VAL A 49 23.37 -9.86 22.48
C VAL A 49 24.60 -9.03 22.08
N ALA A 50 24.59 -8.52 20.86
CA ALA A 50 25.52 -7.50 20.38
C ALA A 50 24.79 -6.18 20.17
N ASN A 51 23.99 -5.80 21.17
CA ASN A 51 23.18 -4.59 21.20
C ASN A 51 23.30 -3.93 22.57
N PHE A 52 23.49 -2.61 22.61
CA PHE A 52 23.75 -1.86 23.86
C PHE A 52 22.51 -1.17 24.46
N SER A 53 21.31 -1.50 24.00
CA SER A 53 20.07 -1.04 24.62
C SER A 53 20.02 -1.45 26.10
N SER A 54 19.81 -0.47 26.99
CA SER A 54 19.78 -0.69 28.44
C SER A 54 18.69 -1.68 28.88
N THR A 55 17.62 -1.77 28.10
CA THR A 55 16.56 -2.76 28.31
C THR A 55 17.10 -4.18 28.24
N LEU A 56 18.00 -4.48 27.29
CA LEU A 56 18.59 -5.83 27.12
C LEU A 56 19.58 -6.22 28.22
N SER A 57 19.97 -5.29 29.09
CA SER A 57 20.79 -5.58 30.27
C SER A 57 20.01 -6.23 31.42
N ARG A 58 18.69 -6.42 31.25
CA ARG A 58 17.84 -7.05 32.26
C ARG A 58 17.86 -8.58 32.12
N ASP A 59 17.87 -9.27 33.25
CA ASP A 59 17.87 -10.74 33.30
C ASP A 59 16.50 -11.37 33.02
N ASP A 60 15.42 -10.57 33.06
CA ASP A 60 14.03 -11.03 32.95
C ASP A 60 13.43 -10.89 31.55
N ILE A 61 14.22 -10.48 30.55
CA ILE A 61 13.78 -10.49 29.15
C ILE A 61 13.88 -11.91 28.60
N THR A 62 12.79 -12.36 28.02
CA THR A 62 12.66 -13.72 27.51
C THR A 62 12.64 -13.75 25.98
N ALA A 63 13.18 -14.84 25.43
CA ALA A 63 13.06 -15.12 24.02
C ALA A 63 11.58 -15.41 23.67
N GLY A 64 11.13 -14.97 22.50
CA GLY A 64 9.75 -15.18 22.09
C GLY A 64 9.52 -14.98 20.59
N PRO A 65 8.26 -14.87 20.18
CA PRO A 65 7.88 -14.97 18.77
C PRO A 65 7.99 -13.65 18.00
N ILE A 66 8.47 -12.58 18.63
CA ILE A 66 8.52 -11.24 18.03
C ILE A 66 9.91 -10.99 17.43
N GLY A 67 9.97 -10.68 16.14
CA GLY A 67 11.15 -10.09 15.51
C GLY A 67 10.95 -8.59 15.35
N PHE A 68 11.93 -7.77 15.74
CA PHE A 68 11.86 -6.33 15.56
C PHE A 68 13.09 -5.76 14.85
N VAL A 69 12.85 -4.90 13.85
CA VAL A 69 13.89 -4.16 13.11
C VAL A 69 13.60 -2.66 13.10
N SER A 70 14.61 -1.84 13.33
CA SER A 70 14.45 -0.39 13.39
C SER A 70 15.64 0.37 12.82
N GLN A 71 15.35 1.36 11.98
CA GLN A 71 16.36 2.34 11.56
C GLN A 71 16.72 3.32 12.69
N SER A 72 15.80 3.53 13.64
CA SER A 72 16.05 4.31 14.86
C SER A 72 16.58 3.44 16.00
N GLY A 73 17.77 3.75 16.52
CA GLY A 73 18.37 3.04 17.66
C GLY A 73 17.50 3.08 18.91
N LEU A 74 17.17 4.28 19.42
CA LEU A 74 16.38 4.42 20.65
C LEU A 74 15.01 3.72 20.55
N PHE A 75 14.38 3.77 19.38
CA PHE A 75 13.07 3.16 19.18
C PHE A 75 13.11 1.63 19.33
N ALA A 76 14.19 0.97 18.92
CA ALA A 76 14.40 -0.46 19.18
C ALA A 76 14.38 -0.77 20.70
N GLY A 77 15.06 0.05 21.50
CA GLY A 77 15.05 -0.09 22.96
C GLY A 77 13.68 0.15 23.60
N ILE A 78 12.88 1.08 23.05
CA ILE A 78 11.51 1.34 23.49
C ILE A 78 10.62 0.11 23.24
N VAL A 79 10.70 -0.50 22.06
CA VAL A 79 9.91 -1.71 21.75
C VAL A 79 10.27 -2.87 22.66
N ALA A 80 11.56 -3.06 22.96
CA ALA A 80 11.98 -4.08 23.91
C ALA A 80 11.40 -3.81 25.32
N ALA A 81 11.34 -2.54 25.74
CA ALA A 81 10.80 -2.16 27.05
C ALA A 81 9.29 -2.38 27.11
N GLU A 82 8.57 -2.07 26.03
CA GLU A 82 7.14 -2.30 25.93
C GLU A 82 6.80 -3.79 25.92
N CYS A 83 7.54 -4.59 25.14
CA CYS A 83 7.37 -6.05 25.13
C CYS A 83 7.56 -6.61 26.54
N HIS A 84 8.62 -6.20 27.23
CA HIS A 84 8.87 -6.56 28.62
C HIS A 84 7.71 -6.15 29.56
N GLN A 85 7.24 -4.90 29.47
CA GLN A 85 6.14 -4.41 30.30
C GLN A 85 4.83 -5.19 30.07
N ARG A 86 4.59 -5.68 28.84
CA ARG A 86 3.45 -6.52 28.51
C ARG A 86 3.67 -8.01 28.81
N GLY A 87 4.87 -8.42 29.19
CA GLY A 87 5.24 -9.83 29.39
C GLY A 87 5.36 -10.61 28.08
N LEU A 88 5.65 -9.93 26.97
CA LEU A 88 5.84 -10.51 25.64
C LEU A 88 7.32 -10.82 25.40
N GLY A 89 7.61 -12.04 24.94
CA GLY A 89 8.98 -12.46 24.61
C GLY A 89 9.44 -11.93 23.24
N LEU A 90 10.71 -11.53 23.17
CA LEU A 90 11.33 -10.97 21.97
C LEU A 90 12.34 -11.96 21.40
N GLY A 91 12.21 -12.37 20.15
CA GLY A 91 13.16 -13.26 19.49
C GLY A 91 14.38 -12.51 18.97
N TYR A 92 14.13 -11.46 18.17
CA TYR A 92 15.17 -10.62 17.57
C TYR A 92 14.94 -9.14 17.87
N LEU A 93 16.01 -8.40 18.14
CA LEU A 93 16.01 -6.93 18.21
C LEU A 93 17.18 -6.36 17.41
N ASN A 94 16.87 -5.73 16.28
CA ASN A 94 17.87 -5.23 15.36
C ASN A 94 17.72 -3.72 15.15
N SER A 95 18.80 -2.98 15.33
CA SER A 95 18.93 -1.60 14.89
C SER A 95 19.87 -1.55 13.70
N THR A 96 19.39 -1.07 12.55
CA THR A 96 20.12 -1.15 11.28
C THR A 96 20.99 0.08 11.01
N GLY A 97 20.65 1.23 11.61
CA GLY A 97 21.42 2.47 11.46
C GLY A 97 21.46 2.94 10.01
N ASN A 98 22.65 3.24 9.51
CA ASN A 98 22.81 3.78 8.15
C ASN A 98 22.63 2.76 7.03
N GLU A 99 22.66 1.44 7.32
CA GLU A 99 22.40 0.39 6.32
C GLU A 99 23.41 0.38 5.15
N CYS A 100 24.71 0.37 5.46
CA CYS A 100 25.73 0.37 4.40
C CYS A 100 25.82 -0.97 3.63
N ILE A 101 25.52 -2.09 4.30
CA ILE A 101 25.56 -3.46 3.75
C ILE A 101 24.24 -4.20 4.06
N VAL A 102 24.02 -4.55 5.32
CA VAL A 102 22.78 -5.21 5.76
C VAL A 102 21.74 -4.14 6.02
N ASP A 103 20.58 -4.29 5.41
CA ASP A 103 19.49 -3.32 5.50
C ASP A 103 18.22 -3.87 6.17
N PHE A 104 17.20 -3.01 6.24
CA PHE A 104 15.89 -3.34 6.80
C PHE A 104 15.25 -4.58 6.15
N ALA A 105 15.39 -4.73 4.83
CA ALA A 105 14.79 -5.83 4.08
C ALA A 105 15.49 -7.16 4.37
N ASP A 106 16.83 -7.16 4.50
CA ASP A 106 17.58 -8.35 4.92
C ASP A 106 17.12 -8.85 6.29
N MET A 107 16.91 -7.93 7.24
CA MET A 107 16.46 -8.27 8.59
C MET A 107 15.05 -8.86 8.58
N ILE A 108 14.12 -8.33 7.78
CA ILE A 108 12.80 -8.94 7.59
C ILE A 108 12.93 -10.36 7.04
N ALA A 109 13.68 -10.53 5.95
CA ALA A 109 13.86 -11.83 5.31
C ALA A 109 14.46 -12.87 6.27
N HIS A 110 15.46 -12.48 7.05
CA HIS A 110 16.10 -13.33 8.04
C HIS A 110 15.12 -13.74 9.15
N MET A 111 14.48 -12.77 9.82
CA MET A 111 13.57 -13.04 10.93
C MET A 111 12.36 -13.86 10.49
N ALA A 112 11.80 -13.55 9.32
CA ALA A 112 10.64 -14.27 8.81
C ALA A 112 10.97 -15.67 8.27
N SER A 113 12.24 -16.01 8.08
CA SER A 113 12.69 -17.36 7.76
C SER A 113 12.84 -18.26 9.00
N ASP A 114 12.83 -17.68 10.20
CA ASP A 114 12.93 -18.42 11.45
C ASP A 114 11.53 -18.84 11.93
N SER A 115 11.28 -20.15 11.99
CA SER A 115 9.98 -20.70 12.44
C SER A 115 9.63 -20.38 13.89
N ARG A 116 10.59 -19.89 14.70
CA ARG A 116 10.35 -19.41 16.06
C ARG A 116 9.66 -18.04 16.08
N ILE A 117 9.69 -17.31 14.97
CA ILE A 117 9.10 -15.98 14.83
C ILE A 117 7.70 -16.09 14.23
N ARG A 118 6.72 -15.52 14.94
CA ARG A 118 5.32 -15.46 14.46
C ARG A 118 4.98 -14.12 13.84
N VAL A 119 5.68 -13.04 14.21
CA VAL A 119 5.44 -11.70 13.70
C VAL A 119 6.76 -10.94 13.58
N VAL A 120 6.90 -10.20 12.48
CA VAL A 120 7.97 -9.21 12.31
C VAL A 120 7.35 -7.83 12.37
N ALA A 121 7.91 -6.95 13.20
CA ALA A 121 7.52 -5.56 13.25
C ALA A 121 8.74 -4.66 12.98
N GLY A 122 8.51 -3.45 12.46
CA GLY A 122 9.61 -2.53 12.29
C GLY A 122 9.25 -1.06 12.19
N TYR A 123 10.27 -0.24 12.46
CA TYR A 123 10.24 1.21 12.37
C TYR A 123 11.05 1.64 11.15
N LEU A 124 10.37 2.24 10.18
CA LEU A 124 10.94 2.55 8.86
C LEU A 124 10.89 4.05 8.57
N GLU A 125 12.06 4.62 8.29
CA GLU A 125 12.24 5.98 7.80
C GLU A 125 12.24 6.02 6.27
N GLY A 126 12.95 5.08 5.63
CA GLY A 126 12.97 4.92 4.19
C GLY A 126 13.73 3.65 3.77
N ILE A 127 13.57 3.19 2.54
CA ILE A 127 14.36 2.08 1.97
C ILE A 127 15.13 2.57 0.75
N ARG A 128 16.26 1.92 0.47
CA ARG A 128 17.10 2.19 -0.70
C ARG A 128 16.73 1.33 -1.92
N ASP A 129 16.14 0.16 -1.68
CA ASP A 129 15.82 -0.84 -2.70
C ASP A 129 14.43 -1.45 -2.44
N GLY A 130 13.43 -1.00 -3.19
CA GLY A 130 12.06 -1.49 -3.10
C GLY A 130 11.89 -2.94 -3.59
N HIS A 131 12.70 -3.38 -4.55
CA HIS A 131 12.66 -4.76 -5.04
C HIS A 131 13.12 -5.75 -3.98
N LYS A 132 14.18 -5.39 -3.23
CA LYS A 132 14.66 -6.18 -2.10
C LYS A 132 13.64 -6.26 -0.97
N LEU A 133 12.97 -5.14 -0.64
CA LEU A 133 11.87 -5.16 0.33
C LEU A 133 10.74 -6.09 -0.14
N ARG A 134 10.31 -6.00 -1.39
CA ARG A 134 9.29 -6.91 -1.96
C ARG A 134 9.69 -8.37 -1.83
N ALA A 135 10.95 -8.71 -2.13
CA ALA A 135 11.46 -10.07 -1.99
C ALA A 135 11.44 -10.55 -0.52
N ALA A 136 11.82 -9.69 0.43
CA ALA A 136 11.75 -10.00 1.87
C ALA A 136 10.31 -10.25 2.34
N LEU A 137 9.36 -9.45 1.86
CA LEU A 137 7.94 -9.62 2.15
C LEU A 137 7.34 -10.88 1.51
N ALA A 138 7.84 -11.29 0.33
CA ALA A 138 7.47 -12.56 -0.29
C ALA A 138 7.89 -13.75 0.58
N ILE A 139 9.09 -13.70 1.18
CA ILE A 139 9.57 -14.72 2.13
C ILE A 139 8.67 -14.74 3.37
N ALA A 140 8.39 -13.58 3.97
CA ALA A 140 7.54 -13.50 5.15
C ALA A 140 6.14 -14.09 4.91
N ARG A 141 5.56 -13.77 3.75
CA ARG A 141 4.29 -14.36 3.34
C ARG A 141 4.35 -15.87 3.16
N LYS A 142 5.37 -16.38 2.47
CA LYS A 142 5.55 -17.83 2.26
C LYS A 142 5.56 -18.58 3.60
N ASN A 143 6.13 -17.97 4.64
CA ASN A 143 6.19 -18.53 5.99
C ASN A 143 5.01 -18.11 6.89
N GLN A 144 4.00 -17.43 6.33
CA GLN A 144 2.82 -16.94 7.04
C GLN A 144 3.16 -16.04 8.24
N THR A 145 4.26 -15.28 8.15
CA THR A 145 4.72 -14.31 9.14
C THR A 145 4.20 -12.92 8.78
N PRO A 146 3.24 -12.34 9.54
CA PRO A 146 2.78 -10.98 9.31
C PRO A 146 3.91 -9.97 9.53
N VAL A 147 3.95 -8.94 8.68
CA VAL A 147 4.92 -7.86 8.76
C VAL A 147 4.20 -6.56 9.07
N ILE A 148 4.51 -5.97 10.23
CA ILE A 148 3.94 -4.70 10.71
C ILE A 148 4.98 -3.60 10.53
N ILE A 149 4.64 -2.50 9.86
CA ILE A 149 5.58 -1.38 9.66
C ILE A 149 4.97 -0.09 10.17
N LEU A 150 5.70 0.60 11.05
CA LEU A 150 5.48 2.01 11.35
C LEU A 150 6.35 2.85 10.42
N LYS A 151 5.74 3.40 9.35
CA LYS A 151 6.41 4.34 8.45
C LYS A 151 6.33 5.76 9.00
N VAL A 152 7.49 6.36 9.22
CA VAL A 152 7.62 7.79 9.56
C VAL A 152 8.04 8.60 8.35
N GLY A 153 8.04 9.94 8.44
CA GLY A 153 8.35 10.79 7.28
C GLY A 153 7.26 10.72 6.19
N ARG A 154 5.99 10.89 6.59
CA ARG A 154 4.82 10.76 5.70
C ARG A 154 4.51 12.02 4.89
N SER A 155 5.03 13.16 5.30
CA SER A 155 4.93 14.44 4.59
C SER A 155 6.30 14.87 4.06
N ASP A 156 6.34 15.76 3.07
CA ASP A 156 7.61 16.25 2.50
C ASP A 156 8.53 16.89 3.56
N GLU A 157 7.97 17.57 4.56
CA GLU A 157 8.73 18.15 5.67
C GLU A 157 9.32 17.07 6.58
N SER A 158 8.51 16.09 6.96
CA SER A 158 8.94 15.01 7.86
C SER A 158 9.86 14.01 7.16
N ALA A 159 9.68 13.78 5.85
CA ALA A 159 10.55 12.99 5.01
C ALA A 159 11.93 13.64 4.87
N ARG A 160 12.00 14.96 4.67
CA ARG A 160 13.28 15.70 4.67
C ARG A 160 13.99 15.65 6.02
N ALA A 161 13.23 15.77 7.12
CA ALA A 161 13.79 15.65 8.46
C ALA A 161 14.39 14.25 8.69
N ALA A 162 13.65 13.19 8.34
CA ALA A 162 14.13 11.81 8.45
C ALA A 162 15.34 11.52 7.54
N ALA A 163 15.31 11.99 6.28
CA ALA A 163 16.42 11.81 5.34
C ALA A 163 17.72 12.49 5.82
N SER A 164 17.62 13.61 6.55
CA SER A 164 18.78 14.26 7.15
C SER A 164 19.42 13.46 8.30
N HIS A 165 18.70 12.49 8.87
CA HIS A 165 19.19 11.61 9.94
C HIS A 165 19.91 10.36 9.42
N THR A 166 19.57 9.86 8.23
CA THR A 166 20.05 8.57 7.70
C THR A 166 20.68 8.64 6.31
N GLY A 167 20.61 9.80 5.64
CA GLY A 167 21.22 10.01 4.31
C GLY A 167 20.52 9.26 3.16
N SER A 168 19.34 8.69 3.38
CA SER A 168 18.60 7.94 2.35
C SER A 168 17.63 8.83 1.55
N MET A 169 17.55 8.61 0.24
CA MET A 169 16.50 9.16 -0.61
C MET A 169 15.15 8.53 -0.26
N THR A 170 14.12 9.34 -0.07
CA THR A 170 12.77 8.88 0.32
C THR A 170 11.80 9.00 -0.86
N GLY A 171 11.27 7.86 -1.32
CA GLY A 171 10.12 7.83 -2.22
C GLY A 171 8.89 8.46 -1.57
N SER A 172 7.88 8.82 -2.36
CA SER A 172 6.70 9.49 -1.82
C SER A 172 5.92 8.55 -0.90
N TYR A 173 5.29 9.09 0.15
CA TYR A 173 4.52 8.25 1.07
C TYR A 173 3.33 7.57 0.39
N GLU A 174 2.77 8.17 -0.66
CA GLU A 174 1.73 7.55 -1.47
C GLU A 174 2.21 6.24 -2.13
N VAL A 175 3.45 6.21 -2.64
CA VAL A 175 4.05 5.00 -3.22
C VAL A 175 4.36 3.96 -2.13
N TYR A 176 4.86 4.37 -0.96
CA TYR A 176 5.02 3.45 0.17
C TYR A 176 3.70 2.81 0.57
N ARG A 177 2.62 3.60 0.68
CA ARG A 177 1.30 3.10 1.03
C ARG A 177 0.77 2.13 -0.02
N ALA A 178 0.93 2.46 -1.30
CA ALA A 178 0.57 1.58 -2.41
C ALA A 178 1.33 0.25 -2.34
N ALA A 179 2.65 0.30 -2.17
CA ALA A 179 3.51 -0.87 -2.04
C ALA A 179 3.13 -1.74 -0.84
N PHE A 180 2.91 -1.13 0.33
CA PHE A 180 2.50 -1.83 1.55
C PHE A 180 1.16 -2.52 1.39
N HIS A 181 0.18 -1.84 0.81
CA HIS A 181 -1.11 -2.43 0.48
C HIS A 181 -0.92 -3.63 -0.46
N GLN A 182 -0.25 -3.45 -1.60
CA GLN A 182 -0.02 -4.53 -2.57
C GLN A 182 0.70 -5.76 -1.97
N TRP A 183 1.70 -5.52 -1.13
CA TRP A 183 2.56 -6.58 -0.63
C TRP A 183 2.07 -7.17 0.70
N GLY A 184 0.94 -6.68 1.23
CA GLY A 184 0.31 -7.18 2.45
C GLY A 184 1.06 -6.82 3.72
N VAL A 185 1.70 -5.65 3.75
CA VAL A 185 2.26 -5.05 4.97
C VAL A 185 1.13 -4.45 5.79
N ILE A 186 1.16 -4.69 7.09
CA ILE A 186 0.24 -4.06 8.04
C ILE A 186 0.85 -2.74 8.49
N GLU A 187 0.39 -1.63 7.91
CA GLU A 187 0.90 -0.31 8.30
C GLU A 187 0.30 0.14 9.64
N ALA A 188 1.15 0.40 10.64
CA ALA A 188 0.76 1.03 11.89
C ALA A 188 0.72 2.56 11.72
N ASN A 189 -0.35 3.21 12.18
CA ASN A 189 -0.51 4.66 12.06
C ASN A 189 0.29 5.42 13.12
N ASP A 190 0.48 4.82 14.29
CA ASP A 190 1.21 5.38 15.41
C ASP A 190 1.87 4.29 16.27
N VAL A 191 2.62 4.72 17.28
CA VAL A 191 3.36 3.84 18.19
C VAL A 191 2.43 2.96 19.03
N THR A 192 1.26 3.47 19.42
CA THR A 192 0.29 2.72 20.22
C THR A 192 -0.28 1.57 19.39
N GLU A 193 -0.67 1.87 18.14
CA GLU A 193 -1.16 0.87 17.20
C GLU A 193 -0.07 -0.16 16.85
N LEU A 194 1.19 0.25 16.70
CA LEU A 194 2.31 -0.69 16.51
C LEU A 194 2.39 -1.73 17.63
N PHE A 195 2.34 -1.29 18.89
CA PHE A 195 2.40 -2.21 20.04
C PHE A 195 1.19 -3.12 20.15
N ASP A 196 0.01 -2.58 19.83
CA ASP A 196 -1.24 -3.33 19.79
C ASP A 196 -1.23 -4.45 18.75
N LEU A 197 -0.69 -4.16 17.56
CA LEU A 197 -0.52 -5.14 16.50
C LEU A 197 0.56 -6.17 16.87
N ILE A 198 1.68 -5.76 17.47
CA ILE A 198 2.71 -6.69 17.95
C ILE A 198 2.12 -7.68 18.96
N GLU A 199 1.35 -7.21 19.94
CA GLU A 199 0.67 -8.07 20.91
C GLU A 199 -0.32 -9.01 20.22
N LEU A 200 -1.17 -8.49 19.34
CA LEU A 200 -2.18 -9.29 18.65
C LEU A 200 -1.55 -10.43 17.84
N PHE A 201 -0.59 -10.12 16.96
CA PHE A 201 0.00 -11.07 16.03
C PHE A 201 1.05 -11.99 16.68
N SER A 202 1.63 -11.61 17.82
CA SER A 202 2.51 -12.51 18.58
C SER A 202 1.74 -13.60 19.34
N LEU A 203 0.47 -13.33 19.69
CA LEU A 203 -0.36 -14.22 20.49
C LEU A 203 -1.41 -14.97 19.66
N SER A 204 -1.97 -14.34 18.62
CA SER A 204 -3.09 -14.86 17.80
C SER A 204 -2.64 -15.54 16.49
N PRO A 205 -3.49 -16.37 15.86
CA PRO A 205 -3.27 -16.82 14.49
C PRO A 205 -2.92 -15.66 13.53
N PRO A 206 -2.14 -15.90 12.45
CA PRO A 206 -1.64 -14.84 11.57
C PRO A 206 -2.73 -14.15 10.75
N ALA A 207 -3.95 -14.70 10.70
CA ALA A 207 -5.12 -14.08 10.08
C ALA A 207 -6.41 -14.63 10.70
N SER A 208 -7.49 -13.85 10.62
CA SER A 208 -8.86 -14.31 10.85
C SER A 208 -9.38 -15.08 9.63
N LYS A 209 -10.37 -15.95 9.83
CA LYS A 209 -11.07 -16.64 8.72
C LYS A 209 -12.01 -15.70 7.94
N GLY A 210 -12.33 -14.53 8.49
CA GLY A 210 -13.20 -13.53 7.89
C GLY A 210 -13.48 -12.32 8.79
N PRO A 211 -14.32 -11.38 8.33
CA PRO A 211 -14.58 -10.10 9.00
C PRO A 211 -15.59 -10.16 10.14
N ARG A 212 -16.19 -11.32 10.41
CA ARG A 212 -17.38 -11.42 11.27
C ARG A 212 -17.00 -11.49 12.74
N VAL A 213 -17.38 -10.46 13.51
CA VAL A 213 -17.00 -10.30 14.91
C VAL A 213 -18.13 -10.73 15.84
N GLY A 214 -17.85 -11.68 16.72
CA GLY A 214 -18.73 -12.01 17.86
C GLY A 214 -18.34 -11.20 19.09
N ILE A 215 -19.28 -10.48 19.70
CA ILE A 215 -19.00 -9.63 20.86
C ILE A 215 -19.69 -10.18 22.11
N LEU A 216 -18.94 -10.32 23.19
CA LEU A 216 -19.42 -10.62 24.54
C LEU A 216 -19.07 -9.46 25.44
N THR A 217 -20.01 -8.96 26.24
CA THR A 217 -19.77 -7.80 27.11
C THR A 217 -20.55 -7.86 28.41
N ASN A 218 -19.96 -7.29 29.47
CA ASN A 218 -20.62 -7.08 30.76
C ASN A 218 -21.44 -5.76 30.82
N SER A 219 -21.49 -5.03 29.70
CA SER A 219 -22.15 -3.73 29.58
C SER A 219 -22.77 -3.56 28.18
N GLY A 220 -24.10 -3.45 28.13
CA GLY A 220 -24.83 -3.15 26.89
C GLY A 220 -24.42 -1.82 26.25
N GLY A 221 -24.07 -0.79 27.03
CA GLY A 221 -23.58 0.49 26.50
C GLY A 221 -22.27 0.34 25.72
N ILE A 222 -21.33 -0.47 26.24
CA ILE A 222 -20.09 -0.79 25.54
C ILE A 222 -20.36 -1.71 24.35
N GLY A 223 -21.32 -2.64 24.47
CA GLY A 223 -21.78 -3.47 23.36
C GLY A 223 -22.25 -2.63 22.17
N VAL A 224 -23.13 -1.65 22.40
CA VAL A 224 -23.61 -0.73 21.36
C VAL A 224 -22.45 0.08 20.77
N PHE A 225 -21.56 0.62 21.61
CA PHE A 225 -20.36 1.32 21.12
C PHE A 225 -19.52 0.44 20.19
N CYS A 226 -19.28 -0.82 20.57
CA CYS A 226 -18.51 -1.74 19.73
C CYS A 226 -19.24 -2.07 18.43
N ALA A 227 -20.57 -2.24 18.47
CA ALA A 227 -21.38 -2.48 17.28
C ALA A 227 -21.30 -1.33 16.26
N ASP A 228 -21.34 -0.08 16.72
CA ASP A 228 -21.13 1.09 15.86
C ASP A 228 -19.74 1.05 15.19
N LYS A 229 -18.70 0.75 15.99
CA LYS A 229 -17.31 0.72 15.51
C LYS A 229 -16.98 -0.46 14.61
N VAL A 230 -17.62 -1.61 14.78
CA VAL A 230 -17.47 -2.75 13.85
C VAL A 230 -17.82 -2.31 12.42
N ASN A 231 -18.98 -1.67 12.24
CA ASN A 231 -19.41 -1.22 10.91
C ASN A 231 -18.50 -0.10 10.36
N GLU A 232 -18.13 0.90 11.18
CA GLU A 232 -17.22 1.98 10.75
C GLU A 232 -15.84 1.47 10.30
N LEU A 233 -15.39 0.35 10.85
CA LEU A 233 -14.09 -0.27 10.54
C LEU A 233 -14.14 -1.23 9.36
N GLY A 234 -15.30 -1.42 8.72
CA GLY A 234 -15.50 -2.40 7.64
C GLY A 234 -15.49 -3.86 8.13
N LEU A 235 -15.72 -4.08 9.42
CA LEU A 235 -15.96 -5.39 10.01
C LEU A 235 -17.47 -5.71 9.97
N GLU A 236 -17.84 -6.97 10.16
CA GLU A 236 -19.23 -7.40 10.12
C GLU A 236 -19.71 -7.82 11.51
N LEU A 237 -20.91 -7.35 11.90
CA LEU A 237 -21.60 -7.80 13.13
C LEU A 237 -22.72 -8.78 12.75
N PRO A 238 -22.43 -10.09 12.67
CA PRO A 238 -23.40 -11.09 12.23
C PRO A 238 -24.50 -11.31 13.27
N SER A 239 -25.68 -11.72 12.80
CA SER A 239 -26.63 -12.43 13.66
C SER A 239 -26.08 -13.81 14.02
N LEU A 240 -26.18 -14.19 15.29
CA LEU A 240 -25.75 -15.51 15.75
C LEU A 240 -26.65 -16.60 15.17
N ASN A 241 -26.10 -17.80 15.04
CA ASN A 241 -26.90 -18.97 14.71
C ASN A 241 -27.98 -19.17 15.80
N PRO A 242 -29.24 -19.47 15.44
CA PRO A 242 -30.31 -19.69 16.42
C PRO A 242 -29.96 -20.72 17.50
N GLU A 243 -29.18 -21.76 17.15
CA GLU A 243 -28.70 -22.75 18.12
C GLU A 243 -27.73 -22.13 19.13
N THR A 244 -26.77 -21.31 18.66
CA THR A 244 -25.84 -20.58 19.53
C THR A 244 -26.58 -19.67 20.50
N SER A 245 -27.51 -18.85 20.00
CA SER A 245 -28.31 -17.96 20.87
C SER A 245 -29.13 -18.76 21.88
N ALA A 246 -29.72 -19.89 21.49
CA ALA A 246 -30.45 -20.76 22.41
C ALA A 246 -29.55 -21.32 23.51
N ARG A 247 -28.33 -21.78 23.17
CA ARG A 247 -27.35 -22.27 24.15
C ARG A 247 -26.92 -21.17 25.11
N ILE A 248 -26.57 -19.99 24.62
CA ILE A 248 -26.20 -18.84 25.46
C ILE A 248 -27.33 -18.50 26.44
N LEU A 249 -28.58 -18.48 25.96
CA LEU A 249 -29.76 -18.19 26.76
C LEU A 249 -29.97 -19.16 27.95
N GLU A 250 -29.52 -20.42 27.86
CA GLU A 250 -29.63 -21.40 28.96
C GLU A 250 -28.96 -20.94 30.26
N LYS A 251 -27.93 -20.09 30.16
CA LYS A 251 -27.16 -19.58 31.30
C LYS A 251 -27.22 -18.05 31.43
N LEU A 252 -27.92 -17.36 30.54
CA LEU A 252 -28.00 -15.92 30.55
C LEU A 252 -29.06 -15.43 31.56
N PRO A 253 -28.81 -14.35 32.32
CA PRO A 253 -29.84 -13.72 33.14
C PRO A 253 -31.01 -13.23 32.27
N ALA A 254 -32.21 -13.19 32.84
CA ALA A 254 -33.44 -12.79 32.12
C ALA A 254 -33.41 -11.36 31.54
N PHE A 255 -32.50 -10.51 32.05
CA PHE A 255 -32.29 -9.13 31.63
C PHE A 255 -31.05 -8.95 30.74
N GLY A 256 -30.36 -10.03 30.38
CA GLY A 256 -29.27 -10.02 29.40
C GLY A 256 -29.78 -10.15 27.96
N SER A 257 -28.88 -10.00 27.00
CA SER A 257 -29.14 -10.20 25.56
C SER A 257 -28.33 -11.38 25.01
N ALA A 258 -29.00 -12.33 24.37
CA ALA A 258 -28.38 -13.46 23.65
C ALA A 258 -28.17 -13.17 22.14
N GLN A 259 -28.36 -11.91 21.72
CA GLN A 259 -28.04 -11.43 20.38
C GLN A 259 -26.56 -11.03 20.30
N ASN A 260 -26.03 -10.72 19.11
CA ASN A 260 -24.69 -10.12 18.99
C ASN A 260 -24.84 -8.59 18.98
N PRO A 261 -24.28 -7.84 19.95
CA PRO A 261 -23.44 -8.27 21.08
C PRO A 261 -24.20 -8.99 22.19
N VAL A 262 -23.58 -10.02 22.76
CA VAL A 262 -24.11 -10.77 23.90
C VAL A 262 -23.82 -9.98 25.17
N ASP A 263 -24.88 -9.47 25.79
CA ASP A 263 -24.81 -8.72 27.04
C ASP A 263 -25.17 -9.65 28.20
N PHE A 264 -24.15 -10.08 28.93
CA PHE A 264 -24.31 -10.89 30.14
C PHE A 264 -24.39 -10.04 31.40
N THR A 265 -24.45 -8.72 31.27
CA THR A 265 -24.55 -7.75 32.38
C THR A 265 -23.45 -7.98 33.42
N LEU A 266 -23.76 -7.91 34.71
CA LEU A 266 -22.80 -8.13 35.78
C LEU A 266 -22.63 -9.60 36.19
N GLN A 267 -23.09 -10.57 35.37
CA GLN A 267 -23.02 -12.00 35.69
C GLN A 267 -21.59 -12.45 36.04
N ALA A 268 -20.59 -11.93 35.33
CA ALA A 268 -19.18 -12.23 35.55
C ALA A 268 -18.69 -11.94 36.98
N LEU A 269 -19.34 -11.04 37.73
CA LEU A 269 -19.01 -10.75 39.13
C LEU A 269 -19.31 -11.93 40.08
N SER A 270 -20.15 -12.88 39.67
CA SER A 270 -20.65 -13.96 40.53
C SER A 270 -20.56 -15.35 39.91
N ASP A 271 -20.53 -15.47 38.58
CA ASP A 271 -20.59 -16.75 37.86
C ASP A 271 -19.67 -16.74 36.63
N ALA A 272 -18.40 -17.09 36.86
CA ALA A 272 -17.40 -17.18 35.79
C ALA A 272 -17.66 -18.36 34.84
N GLU A 273 -18.23 -19.47 35.33
CA GLU A 273 -18.54 -20.65 34.51
C GLU A 273 -19.59 -20.33 33.44
N ALA A 274 -20.58 -19.49 33.76
CA ALA A 274 -21.52 -18.98 32.76
C ALA A 274 -20.82 -18.15 31.67
N ILE A 275 -19.80 -17.36 32.02
CA ILE A 275 -19.03 -16.61 31.01
C ILE A 275 -18.24 -17.56 30.12
N GLY A 276 -17.61 -18.59 30.69
CA GLY A 276 -16.97 -19.67 29.93
C GLY A 276 -17.95 -20.38 28.99
N TRP A 277 -19.17 -20.62 29.44
CA TRP A 277 -20.25 -21.17 28.62
C TRP A 277 -20.62 -20.26 27.44
N HIS A 278 -20.78 -18.95 27.68
CA HIS A 278 -21.08 -17.99 26.62
C HIS A 278 -19.95 -17.88 25.59
N LEU A 279 -18.70 -17.79 26.06
CA LEU A 279 -17.50 -17.76 25.22
C LEU A 279 -17.38 -18.99 24.33
N LYS A 280 -17.55 -20.19 24.91
CA LYS A 280 -17.49 -21.46 24.18
C LYS A 280 -18.47 -21.49 23.01
N HIS A 281 -19.71 -21.05 23.21
CA HIS A 281 -20.73 -21.08 22.17
C HIS A 281 -20.51 -19.98 21.13
N MET A 282 -20.15 -18.77 21.56
CA MET A 282 -19.82 -17.67 20.66
C MET A 282 -18.67 -18.05 19.70
N VAL A 283 -17.58 -18.59 20.23
CA VAL A 283 -16.43 -18.95 19.41
C VAL A 283 -16.70 -20.15 18.49
N SER A 284 -17.67 -21.00 18.86
CA SER A 284 -18.10 -22.13 18.02
C SER A 284 -19.11 -21.73 16.94
N ASP A 285 -19.67 -20.51 16.98
CA ASP A 285 -20.69 -20.08 16.04
C ASP A 285 -20.14 -20.01 14.60
N PRO A 286 -20.78 -20.66 13.60
CA PRO A 286 -20.30 -20.65 12.22
C PRO A 286 -20.34 -19.26 11.55
N ASN A 287 -21.11 -18.33 12.11
CA ASN A 287 -21.22 -16.95 11.64
C ASN A 287 -20.15 -16.04 12.24
N VAL A 288 -19.33 -16.51 13.18
CA VAL A 288 -18.28 -15.72 13.84
C VAL A 288 -16.90 -16.20 13.42
N ASP A 289 -16.00 -15.27 13.09
CA ASP A 289 -14.61 -15.56 12.70
C ASP A 289 -13.61 -15.17 13.80
N VAL A 290 -13.95 -14.15 14.60
CA VAL A 290 -13.13 -13.60 15.69
C VAL A 290 -14.04 -13.14 16.84
N VAL A 291 -13.61 -13.34 18.09
CA VAL A 291 -14.39 -12.96 19.27
C VAL A 291 -13.72 -11.81 20.01
N LEU A 292 -14.50 -10.77 20.32
CA LEU A 292 -14.14 -9.74 21.30
C LEU A 292 -14.90 -10.00 22.60
N ALA A 293 -14.17 -10.37 23.66
CA ALA A 293 -14.71 -10.52 25.00
C ALA A 293 -14.34 -9.29 25.84
N PHE A 294 -15.30 -8.40 26.07
CA PHE A 294 -15.07 -7.13 26.72
C PHE A 294 -15.58 -7.11 28.17
N PHE A 295 -14.75 -6.61 29.08
CA PHE A 295 -15.04 -6.46 30.49
C PHE A 295 -14.65 -5.05 30.95
N GLY A 296 -15.62 -4.30 31.45
CA GLY A 296 -15.41 -3.01 32.13
C GLY A 296 -15.53 -3.15 33.64
N VAL A 297 -14.60 -2.55 34.40
CA VAL A 297 -14.65 -2.45 35.87
C VAL A 297 -14.83 -3.83 36.56
N GLN A 298 -14.16 -4.85 36.05
CA GLN A 298 -14.24 -6.22 36.57
C GLN A 298 -13.17 -6.46 37.65
N MET A 299 -13.57 -6.41 38.91
CA MET A 299 -12.67 -6.56 40.08
C MET A 299 -12.90 -7.85 40.89
N LEU A 300 -13.96 -8.61 40.58
CA LEU A 300 -14.36 -9.82 41.31
C LEU A 300 -14.27 -11.05 40.41
N ASN A 301 -14.14 -12.23 41.01
CA ASN A 301 -14.05 -13.52 40.31
C ASN A 301 -12.97 -13.59 39.20
N VAL A 302 -11.92 -12.78 39.33
CA VAL A 302 -10.90 -12.56 38.29
C VAL A 302 -10.19 -13.86 37.93
N ASP A 303 -9.72 -14.63 38.93
CA ASP A 303 -8.99 -15.88 38.68
C ASP A 303 -9.88 -16.94 37.99
N ALA A 304 -11.12 -17.08 38.45
CA ALA A 304 -12.07 -18.03 37.85
C ALA A 304 -12.46 -17.62 36.42
N LEU A 305 -12.65 -16.31 36.18
CA LEU A 305 -12.92 -15.77 34.86
C LEU A 305 -11.72 -15.99 33.92
N CYS A 306 -10.50 -15.71 34.40
CA CYS A 306 -9.27 -15.96 33.65
C CYS A 306 -9.18 -17.43 33.22
N ALA A 307 -9.42 -18.37 34.16
CA ALA A 307 -9.41 -19.81 33.88
C ALA A 307 -10.41 -20.22 32.79
N GLU A 308 -11.63 -19.67 32.81
CA GLU A 308 -12.64 -19.96 31.80
C GLU A 308 -12.33 -19.35 30.42
N ILE A 309 -11.74 -18.14 30.37
CA ILE A 309 -11.25 -17.55 29.11
C ILE A 309 -10.13 -18.41 28.53
N ILE A 310 -9.14 -18.81 29.33
CA ILE A 310 -8.02 -19.67 28.91
C ILE A 310 -8.53 -21.01 28.38
N LYS A 311 -9.49 -21.62 29.08
CA LYS A 311 -10.13 -22.88 28.69
C LYS A 311 -10.85 -22.73 27.34
N ALA A 312 -11.58 -21.64 27.12
CA ALA A 312 -12.23 -21.38 25.83
C ALA A 312 -11.20 -21.23 24.71
N ASN A 313 -10.10 -20.49 24.96
CA ASN A 313 -9.01 -20.32 23.99
C ASN A 313 -8.37 -21.65 23.56
N LYS A 314 -8.11 -22.56 24.51
CA LYS A 314 -7.43 -23.84 24.25
C LYS A 314 -8.23 -24.83 23.39
N VAL A 315 -9.55 -24.67 23.28
CA VAL A 315 -10.43 -25.63 22.60
C VAL A 315 -10.96 -25.14 21.26
N ASN A 316 -10.41 -24.05 20.72
CA ASN A 316 -10.86 -23.48 19.45
C ASN A 316 -9.68 -22.89 18.63
N GLU A 317 -9.92 -22.62 17.35
CA GLU A 317 -8.91 -22.06 16.44
C GLU A 317 -9.12 -20.57 16.10
N LYS A 318 -10.25 -20.01 16.49
CA LYS A 318 -10.61 -18.62 16.18
C LYS A 318 -9.96 -17.69 17.21
N PRO A 319 -9.45 -16.52 16.80
CA PRO A 319 -8.84 -15.60 17.75
C PRO A 319 -9.88 -15.12 18.79
N ILE A 320 -9.53 -15.21 20.07
CA ILE A 320 -10.24 -14.53 21.16
C ILE A 320 -9.40 -13.33 21.60
N VAL A 321 -9.98 -12.14 21.48
CA VAL A 321 -9.39 -10.88 21.93
C VAL A 321 -10.13 -10.41 23.17
N VAL A 322 -9.38 -10.07 24.23
CA VAL A 322 -9.99 -9.58 25.48
C VAL A 322 -9.85 -8.07 25.57
N GLY A 323 -10.96 -7.39 25.83
CA GLY A 323 -10.98 -6.01 26.30
C GLY A 323 -11.10 -6.00 27.82
N TRP A 324 -10.14 -5.41 28.52
CA TRP A 324 -10.07 -5.35 29.98
C TRP A 324 -9.88 -3.90 30.44
N MET A 325 -11.00 -3.18 30.50
CA MET A 325 -11.01 -1.75 30.82
C MET A 325 -11.23 -1.53 32.31
N LEU A 326 -10.23 -0.96 32.99
CA LEU A 326 -10.29 -0.59 34.40
C LEU A 326 -10.69 -1.76 35.35
N GLY A 327 -10.33 -3.00 34.97
CA GLY A 327 -10.48 -4.19 35.83
C GLY A 327 -9.23 -4.49 36.65
N ASP A 328 -9.22 -5.64 37.31
CA ASP A 328 -8.08 -6.08 38.13
C ASP A 328 -6.78 -6.15 37.29
N PRO A 329 -5.68 -5.53 37.75
CA PRO A 329 -4.47 -5.39 36.95
C PRO A 329 -3.68 -6.70 36.76
N SER A 330 -4.00 -7.78 37.48
CA SER A 330 -3.28 -9.06 37.39
C SER A 330 -3.67 -9.89 36.16
N LEU A 331 -4.92 -9.77 35.68
CA LEU A 331 -5.46 -10.63 34.62
C LEU A 331 -4.80 -10.45 33.25
N PRO A 332 -4.50 -9.21 32.76
CA PRO A 332 -3.89 -9.05 31.44
C PRO A 332 -2.59 -9.83 31.26
N GLY A 333 -1.71 -9.85 32.28
CA GLY A 333 -0.47 -10.61 32.23
C GLY A 333 -0.70 -12.14 32.19
N GLN A 334 -1.68 -12.63 32.95
CA GLN A 334 -2.05 -14.05 32.95
C GLN A 334 -2.61 -14.49 31.58
N LEU A 335 -3.47 -13.67 30.96
CA LEU A 335 -4.00 -13.96 29.63
C LEU A 335 -2.92 -13.97 28.55
N ARG A 336 -2.00 -13.00 28.56
CA ARG A 336 -0.89 -12.94 27.59
C ARG A 336 0.04 -14.15 27.70
N ALA A 337 0.32 -14.60 28.93
CA ALA A 337 1.11 -15.81 29.17
C ALA A 337 0.46 -17.07 28.57
N GLU A 338 -0.85 -17.06 28.36
CA GLU A 338 -1.64 -18.16 27.76
C GLU A 338 -2.01 -17.88 26.29
N GLY A 339 -1.37 -16.91 25.64
CA GLY A 339 -1.54 -16.63 24.23
C GLY A 339 -2.79 -15.83 23.88
N ILE A 340 -3.33 -15.04 24.82
CA ILE A 340 -4.57 -14.27 24.63
C ILE A 340 -4.26 -12.77 24.68
N PRO A 341 -4.44 -12.02 23.58
CA PRO A 341 -4.19 -10.59 23.55
C PRO A 341 -5.23 -9.83 24.39
N CYS A 342 -4.77 -8.81 25.11
CA CYS A 342 -5.56 -8.10 26.10
C CYS A 342 -5.37 -6.57 25.99
N PHE A 343 -6.45 -5.88 25.63
CA PHE A 343 -6.48 -4.44 25.38
C PHE A 343 -7.26 -3.71 26.47
N ASN A 344 -6.88 -2.47 26.78
CA ASN A 344 -7.60 -1.65 27.77
C ASN A 344 -8.69 -0.74 27.16
N ASP A 345 -8.88 -0.79 25.85
CA ASP A 345 -9.81 0.05 25.09
C ASP A 345 -10.48 -0.76 23.97
N PRO A 346 -11.81 -0.70 23.83
CA PRO A 346 -12.54 -1.49 22.84
C PRO A 346 -12.25 -1.07 21.40
N LEU A 347 -12.04 0.23 21.14
CA LEU A 347 -11.74 0.70 19.78
C LEU A 347 -10.36 0.23 19.33
N ARG A 348 -9.36 0.25 20.20
CA ARG A 348 -8.03 -0.32 19.95
C ARG A 348 -8.10 -1.82 19.65
N ALA A 349 -8.87 -2.57 20.43
CA ALA A 349 -9.09 -4.00 20.16
C ALA A 349 -9.71 -4.24 18.78
N LEU A 350 -10.76 -3.48 18.42
CA LEU A 350 -11.43 -3.61 17.11
C LEU A 350 -10.52 -3.19 15.94
N LYS A 351 -9.73 -2.11 16.09
CA LYS A 351 -8.73 -1.71 15.08
C LYS A 351 -7.68 -2.80 14.86
N ALA A 352 -7.23 -3.44 15.93
CA ALA A 352 -6.29 -4.54 15.84
C ALA A 352 -6.95 -5.77 15.18
N ILE A 353 -8.19 -6.12 15.54
CA ILE A 353 -8.98 -7.18 14.87
C ILE A 353 -9.11 -6.92 13.37
N ARG A 354 -9.37 -5.68 12.95
CA ARG A 354 -9.42 -5.32 11.52
C ARG A 354 -8.14 -5.71 10.77
N ALA A 355 -6.97 -5.57 11.39
CA ALA A 355 -5.71 -5.99 10.79
C ALA A 355 -5.59 -7.51 10.61
N LEU A 356 -6.18 -8.32 11.50
CA LEU A 356 -6.24 -9.78 11.34
C LEU A 356 -7.09 -10.21 10.13
N VAL A 357 -8.11 -9.43 9.80
CA VAL A 357 -9.07 -9.72 8.72
C VAL A 357 -8.49 -9.34 7.36
N ALA A 358 -7.75 -8.24 7.29
CA ALA A 358 -7.20 -7.72 6.03
C ALA A 358 -6.37 -8.77 5.27
N GLY A 359 -5.68 -9.68 5.98
CA GLY A 359 -4.97 -10.83 5.41
C GLY A 359 -3.88 -10.45 4.39
N PRO A 360 -2.97 -11.37 4.02
CA PRO A 360 -1.98 -11.08 3.00
C PRO A 360 -2.64 -11.00 1.60
N ILE A 361 -2.70 -9.81 1.00
CA ILE A 361 -3.18 -9.55 -0.37
C ILE A 361 -2.35 -10.35 -1.37
N SER A 362 -2.93 -11.34 -2.06
CA SER A 362 -2.22 -12.22 -3.01
C SER A 362 -1.30 -11.45 -3.97
N MET A 363 0.01 -11.71 -3.91
CA MET A 363 1.01 -11.24 -4.87
C MET A 363 0.95 -12.26 -5.99
N ARG A 364 0.09 -12.02 -6.97
CA ARG A 364 0.12 -12.82 -8.18
C ARG A 364 1.25 -12.27 -9.03
N GLU A 365 2.22 -13.10 -9.35
CA GLU A 365 3.16 -12.80 -10.43
C GLU A 365 2.58 -13.39 -11.69
N GLU A 366 1.70 -12.63 -12.33
CA GLU A 366 1.27 -12.92 -13.69
C GLU A 366 1.83 -11.80 -14.58
N VAL A 367 3.07 -11.98 -15.01
CA VAL A 367 3.64 -11.16 -16.07
C VAL A 367 2.99 -11.62 -17.36
N LEU A 368 2.07 -10.81 -17.90
CA LEU A 368 1.51 -11.09 -19.21
C LEU A 368 2.66 -11.10 -20.24
N PRO A 369 2.76 -12.10 -21.13
CA PRO A 369 3.65 -12.00 -22.26
C PRO A 369 3.13 -10.89 -23.18
N SER A 370 3.79 -9.74 -23.17
CA SER A 370 3.55 -8.65 -24.11
C SER A 370 4.78 -8.48 -24.99
N ASP A 371 4.56 -8.44 -26.31
CA ASP A 371 5.59 -8.05 -27.29
C ASP A 371 5.87 -6.54 -27.14
N VAL A 372 6.77 -6.22 -26.21
CA VAL A 372 7.17 -4.83 -25.90
C VAL A 372 8.36 -4.37 -26.74
N ASP A 373 9.01 -5.28 -27.46
CA ASP A 373 10.29 -5.03 -28.12
C ASP A 373 10.21 -3.89 -29.13
N SER A 374 9.13 -3.85 -29.92
CA SER A 374 8.91 -2.79 -30.91
C SER A 374 8.71 -1.42 -30.26
N ALA A 375 7.92 -1.37 -29.18
CA ALA A 375 7.66 -0.15 -28.42
C ALA A 375 8.94 0.38 -27.75
N VAL A 376 9.71 -0.52 -27.12
CA VAL A 376 11.00 -0.19 -26.49
C VAL A 376 12.01 0.31 -27.53
N ALA A 377 12.07 -0.32 -28.71
CA ALA A 377 12.97 0.11 -29.79
C ALA A 377 12.65 1.53 -30.28
N MET A 378 11.37 1.88 -30.41
CA MET A 378 10.96 3.24 -30.80
C MET A 378 11.35 4.29 -29.75
N VAL A 379 11.12 3.99 -28.46
CA VAL A 379 11.55 4.84 -27.35
C VAL A 379 13.07 5.01 -27.33
N ALA A 380 13.82 3.91 -27.48
CA ALA A 380 15.26 3.95 -27.57
C ALA A 380 15.74 4.82 -28.74
N GLN A 381 15.16 4.68 -29.93
CA GLN A 381 15.51 5.50 -31.10
C GLN A 381 15.27 6.99 -30.85
N ALA A 382 14.20 7.36 -30.15
CA ALA A 382 13.91 8.74 -29.80
C ALA A 382 14.96 9.33 -28.85
N VAL A 383 15.35 8.59 -27.82
CA VAL A 383 16.45 8.98 -26.92
C VAL A 383 17.76 9.13 -27.68
N HIS A 384 18.12 8.17 -28.54
CA HIS A 384 19.33 8.24 -29.37
C HIS A 384 19.32 9.44 -30.35
N SER A 385 18.14 9.91 -30.72
CA SER A 385 17.96 11.08 -31.58
C SER A 385 17.97 12.40 -30.79
N GLY A 386 18.24 12.37 -29.49
CA GLY A 386 18.31 13.54 -28.62
C GLY A 386 16.94 14.13 -28.24
N LYS A 387 15.85 13.36 -28.39
CA LYS A 387 14.53 13.80 -27.92
C LYS A 387 14.43 13.65 -26.40
N PHE A 388 13.78 14.61 -25.76
CA PHE A 388 13.44 14.57 -24.32
C PHE A 388 12.01 14.08 -24.07
N GLN A 389 11.18 14.05 -25.11
CA GLN A 389 9.79 13.57 -25.06
C GLN A 389 9.33 13.08 -26.44
N LEU A 390 8.32 12.23 -26.45
CA LEU A 390 7.53 11.89 -27.65
C LEU A 390 6.27 12.74 -27.66
N GLY A 391 5.99 13.40 -28.78
CA GLY A 391 4.72 14.12 -28.99
C GLY A 391 3.52 13.17 -29.00
N GLU A 392 2.32 13.74 -29.16
CA GLU A 392 1.08 12.97 -29.00
C GLU A 392 0.94 11.87 -30.05
N TYR A 393 1.31 12.15 -31.30
CA TYR A 393 1.29 11.16 -32.38
C TYR A 393 2.27 10.00 -32.12
N ASP A 394 3.53 10.31 -31.81
CA ASP A 394 4.57 9.30 -31.55
C ASP A 394 4.24 8.46 -30.32
N SER A 395 3.72 9.09 -29.25
CA SER A 395 3.28 8.40 -28.03
C SER A 395 2.13 7.43 -28.33
N LYS A 396 1.15 7.81 -29.15
CA LYS A 396 0.07 6.92 -29.59
C LYS A 396 0.57 5.75 -30.46
N GLN A 397 1.62 5.94 -31.25
CA GLN A 397 2.23 4.81 -31.98
C GLN A 397 2.86 3.80 -31.01
N VAL A 398 3.55 4.26 -29.96
CA VAL A 398 4.07 3.38 -28.91
C VAL A 398 2.94 2.61 -28.24
N LEU A 399 1.85 3.28 -27.85
CA LEU A 399 0.66 2.64 -27.26
C LEU A 399 0.03 1.60 -28.21
N SER A 400 -0.09 1.92 -29.50
CA SER A 400 -0.62 1.01 -30.52
C SER A 400 0.24 -0.26 -30.66
N MET A 401 1.57 -0.14 -30.59
CA MET A 401 2.49 -1.28 -30.60
C MET A 401 2.32 -2.18 -29.37
N LEU A 402 1.90 -1.62 -28.24
CA LEU A 402 1.55 -2.38 -27.04
C LEU A 402 0.17 -3.06 -27.14
N GLY A 403 -0.59 -2.81 -28.21
CA GLY A 403 -1.96 -3.30 -28.39
C GLY A 403 -3.00 -2.49 -27.62
N ILE A 404 -2.70 -1.23 -27.30
CA ILE A 404 -3.63 -0.29 -26.67
C ILE A 404 -4.29 0.51 -27.79
N ASP A 405 -5.62 0.51 -27.85
CA ASP A 405 -6.35 1.28 -28.85
C ASP A 405 -6.12 2.79 -28.64
N VAL A 406 -5.90 3.50 -29.74
CA VAL A 406 -5.68 4.95 -29.75
C VAL A 406 -6.60 5.61 -30.77
N THR A 407 -6.88 6.89 -30.53
CA THR A 407 -7.70 7.67 -31.46
C THR A 407 -7.05 7.73 -32.85
N ARG A 408 -7.85 7.40 -33.87
CA ARG A 408 -7.42 7.51 -35.28
C ARG A 408 -7.11 8.96 -35.61
N GLY A 409 -5.98 9.17 -36.28
CA GLY A 409 -5.58 10.50 -36.71
C GLY A 409 -4.24 10.53 -37.40
N ARG A 410 -3.91 11.70 -37.95
CA ARG A 410 -2.59 11.95 -38.56
C ARG A 410 -2.17 13.41 -38.42
N VAL A 411 -0.87 13.63 -38.41
CA VAL A 411 -0.27 14.97 -38.42
C VAL A 411 -0.20 15.47 -39.86
N VAL A 412 -0.62 16.71 -40.08
CA VAL A 412 -0.63 17.35 -41.39
C VAL A 412 0.00 18.74 -41.37
N ALA A 413 0.60 19.12 -42.50
CA ALA A 413 1.32 20.39 -42.63
C ALA A 413 0.46 21.56 -43.16
N ASN A 414 -0.76 21.30 -43.67
CA ASN A 414 -1.60 22.36 -44.25
C ASN A 414 -3.11 22.05 -44.12
N SER A 415 -3.93 23.10 -44.28
CA SER A 415 -5.38 23.03 -44.08
C SER A 415 -6.11 22.16 -45.12
N GLN A 416 -5.56 21.98 -46.33
CA GLN A 416 -6.15 21.06 -47.33
C GLN A 416 -5.99 19.59 -46.87
N HIS A 417 -4.79 19.22 -46.41
CA HIS A 417 -4.54 17.90 -45.86
C HIS A 417 -5.31 17.66 -44.56
N ALA A 418 -5.56 18.71 -43.76
CA ALA A 418 -6.39 18.62 -42.56
C ALA A 418 -7.83 18.25 -42.87
N VAL A 419 -8.44 18.89 -43.88
CA VAL A 419 -9.78 18.54 -44.35
C VAL A 419 -9.83 17.10 -44.87
N ALA A 420 -8.86 16.70 -45.70
CA ALA A 420 -8.80 15.33 -46.20
C ALA A 420 -8.63 14.30 -45.07
N ALA A 421 -7.87 14.65 -44.01
CA ALA A 421 -7.72 13.79 -42.83
C ALA A 421 -9.05 13.67 -42.06
N ALA A 422 -9.76 14.78 -41.89
CA ALA A 422 -11.05 14.79 -41.19
C ALA A 422 -12.12 13.99 -41.95
N GLU A 423 -12.13 14.05 -43.28
CA GLU A 423 -13.03 13.25 -44.12
C GLU A 423 -12.76 11.75 -44.06
N GLU A 424 -11.48 11.37 -43.91
CA GLU A 424 -11.05 9.97 -43.77
C GLU A 424 -11.36 9.41 -42.37
N VAL A 425 -11.10 10.20 -41.33
CA VAL A 425 -11.31 9.82 -39.93
C VAL A 425 -12.80 9.79 -39.58
N GLY A 426 -13.57 10.77 -40.07
CA GLY A 426 -14.97 11.00 -39.75
C GLY A 426 -15.15 12.08 -38.68
N TYR A 427 -16.24 12.86 -38.81
CA TYR A 427 -16.58 13.95 -37.90
C TYR A 427 -17.39 13.46 -36.67
N PRO A 428 -17.30 14.12 -35.51
CA PRO A 428 -16.47 15.30 -35.22
C PRO A 428 -14.98 14.98 -35.03
N VAL A 429 -14.13 15.96 -35.34
CA VAL A 429 -12.67 15.87 -35.16
C VAL A 429 -12.13 16.96 -34.24
N ALA A 430 -10.99 16.67 -33.63
CA ALA A 430 -10.14 17.62 -32.92
C ALA A 430 -8.91 17.99 -33.77
N LEU A 431 -8.52 19.26 -33.73
CA LEU A 431 -7.25 19.75 -34.23
C LEU A 431 -6.35 20.12 -33.06
N LYS A 432 -5.11 19.63 -33.07
CA LYS A 432 -4.12 19.89 -32.03
C LYS A 432 -2.76 20.18 -32.63
N VAL A 433 -2.06 21.21 -32.17
CA VAL A 433 -0.68 21.45 -32.57
C VAL A 433 0.22 20.30 -32.12
N GLU A 434 1.13 19.87 -33.00
CA GLU A 434 2.25 18.99 -32.66
C GLU A 434 3.54 19.80 -32.74
N SER A 435 4.17 19.99 -31.59
CA SER A 435 5.38 20.79 -31.44
C SER A 435 6.13 20.36 -30.17
N PRO A 436 7.46 20.14 -30.24
CA PRO A 436 8.26 19.90 -29.05
C PRO A 436 8.38 21.15 -28.14
N ASP A 437 8.17 22.34 -28.70
CA ASP A 437 8.34 23.63 -28.00
C ASP A 437 7.05 24.12 -27.32
N ILE A 438 5.90 23.54 -27.67
CA ILE A 438 4.59 23.92 -27.12
C ILE A 438 4.06 22.82 -26.19
N GLY A 439 4.39 22.91 -24.90
CA GLY A 439 3.90 21.99 -23.86
C GLY A 439 2.41 22.19 -23.52
N HIS A 440 2.01 23.40 -23.12
CA HIS A 440 0.61 23.72 -22.75
C HIS A 440 -0.23 24.11 -23.97
N LYS A 441 -0.53 23.13 -24.84
CA LYS A 441 -1.23 23.31 -26.12
C LYS A 441 -2.51 24.16 -26.02
N SER A 442 -3.34 23.91 -25.00
CA SER A 442 -4.61 24.65 -24.82
C SER A 442 -4.39 26.14 -24.49
N GLU A 443 -3.40 26.47 -23.66
CA GLU A 443 -3.07 27.85 -23.30
C GLU A 443 -2.47 28.63 -24.47
N ALA A 444 -1.70 27.95 -25.32
CA ALA A 444 -1.18 28.51 -26.56
C ALA A 444 -2.25 28.65 -27.67
N GLY A 445 -3.51 28.30 -27.39
CA GLY A 445 -4.59 28.30 -28.39
C GLY A 445 -4.43 27.22 -29.46
N GLY A 446 -3.60 26.22 -29.21
CA GLY A 446 -3.20 25.15 -30.12
C GLY A 446 -4.21 24.00 -30.24
N VAL A 447 -5.41 24.12 -29.66
CA VAL A 447 -6.44 23.06 -29.67
C VAL A 447 -7.77 23.62 -30.18
N ARG A 448 -8.45 22.88 -31.06
CA ARG A 448 -9.85 23.10 -31.48
C ARG A 448 -10.60 21.78 -31.44
N LEU A 449 -11.69 21.74 -30.68
CA LEU A 449 -12.51 20.53 -30.49
C LEU A 449 -13.86 20.69 -31.19
N GLY A 450 -14.53 19.57 -31.47
CA GLY A 450 -15.91 19.52 -31.93
C GLY A 450 -16.11 20.03 -33.36
N LEU A 451 -15.10 19.93 -34.21
CA LEU A 451 -15.22 20.39 -35.59
C LEU A 451 -16.03 19.37 -36.39
N THR A 452 -17.16 19.79 -36.96
CA THR A 452 -18.13 18.92 -37.63
C THR A 452 -18.20 19.10 -39.15
N THR A 453 -17.43 20.04 -39.71
CA THR A 453 -17.46 20.36 -41.14
C THR A 453 -16.06 20.68 -41.65
N SER A 454 -15.86 20.49 -42.96
CA SER A 454 -14.59 20.83 -43.64
C SER A 454 -14.24 22.32 -43.53
N THR A 455 -15.25 23.21 -43.54
CA THR A 455 -15.07 24.64 -43.32
C THR A 455 -14.56 24.93 -41.90
N ALA A 456 -15.14 24.27 -40.90
CA ALA A 456 -14.71 24.42 -39.50
C ALA A 456 -13.27 23.90 -39.30
N VAL A 457 -12.90 22.79 -39.93
CA VAL A 457 -11.53 22.25 -39.92
C VAL A 457 -10.54 23.22 -40.55
N ARG A 458 -10.87 23.81 -41.71
CA ARG A 458 -10.00 24.79 -42.36
C ARG A 458 -9.78 26.04 -41.50
N SER A 459 -10.85 26.60 -40.94
CA SER A 459 -10.78 27.75 -40.03
C SER A 459 -9.96 27.42 -38.79
N GLY A 460 -10.25 26.29 -38.14
CA GLY A 460 -9.55 25.86 -36.93
C GLY A 460 -8.06 25.65 -37.15
N PHE A 461 -7.65 25.12 -38.31
CA PHE A 461 -6.24 24.96 -38.67
C PHE A 461 -5.53 26.32 -38.76
N GLU A 462 -6.11 27.27 -39.50
CA GLU A 462 -5.54 28.62 -39.67
C GLU A 462 -5.50 29.39 -38.35
N GLU A 463 -6.53 29.25 -37.51
CA GLU A 463 -6.58 29.84 -36.18
C GLU A 463 -5.46 29.29 -35.28
N ILE A 464 -5.23 27.97 -35.27
CA ILE A 464 -4.13 27.37 -34.49
C ILE A 464 -2.78 27.92 -34.96
N GLN A 465 -2.52 27.94 -36.27
CA GLN A 465 -1.25 28.48 -36.78
C GLN A 465 -1.02 29.93 -36.36
N ASN A 466 -2.07 30.76 -36.44
CA ASN A 466 -2.01 32.14 -36.00
C ASN A 466 -1.76 32.24 -34.49
N SER A 467 -2.49 31.47 -33.67
CA SER A 467 -2.32 31.46 -32.22
C SER A 467 -0.89 31.07 -31.81
N ILE A 468 -0.33 30.01 -32.41
CA ILE A 468 1.04 29.57 -32.10
C ILE A 468 2.08 30.59 -32.55
N SER A 469 1.93 31.19 -33.74
CA SER A 469 2.86 32.23 -34.21
C SER A 469 2.87 33.48 -33.33
N ILE A 470 1.77 33.76 -32.63
CA ILE A 470 1.67 34.87 -31.66
C ILE A 470 2.27 34.45 -30.32
N PHE A 471 2.03 33.21 -29.90
CA PHE A 471 2.49 32.68 -28.62
C PHE A 471 4.02 32.52 -28.59
N ASP A 472 4.58 31.87 -29.60
CA ASP A 472 6.03 31.77 -29.81
C ASP A 472 6.37 31.73 -31.31
N PRO A 473 6.87 32.84 -31.88
CA PRO A 473 7.26 32.91 -33.28
C PRO A 473 8.39 31.97 -33.69
N ASN A 474 9.17 31.46 -32.74
CA ASN A 474 10.32 30.60 -33.00
C ASN A 474 10.04 29.12 -32.72
N ALA A 475 8.84 28.77 -32.28
CA ALA A 475 8.47 27.39 -31.98
C ALA A 475 8.54 26.51 -33.24
N LEU A 476 9.19 25.36 -33.11
CA LEU A 476 9.21 24.31 -34.12
C LEU A 476 7.85 23.63 -34.16
N ILE A 477 7.15 23.70 -35.29
CA ILE A 477 5.86 23.06 -35.49
C ILE A 477 6.04 21.88 -36.44
N ASP A 478 5.85 20.66 -35.93
CA ASP A 478 5.88 19.43 -36.73
C ASP A 478 4.61 19.29 -37.58
N GLY A 479 3.51 19.87 -37.11
CA GLY A 479 2.27 20.03 -37.86
C GLY A 479 1.06 20.24 -36.94
N ILE A 480 -0.11 19.95 -37.47
CA ILE A 480 -1.36 19.90 -36.69
C ILE A 480 -1.93 18.48 -36.85
N GLY A 481 -2.14 17.80 -35.73
CA GLY A 481 -2.83 16.53 -35.66
C GLY A 481 -4.33 16.70 -35.88
N VAL A 482 -4.90 15.87 -36.75
CA VAL A 482 -6.36 15.71 -36.92
C VAL A 482 -6.75 14.38 -36.30
N TYR A 483 -7.50 14.42 -35.21
CA TYR A 483 -7.87 13.24 -34.43
C TYR A 483 -9.38 13.06 -34.35
N GLU A 484 -9.83 11.81 -34.34
CA GLU A 484 -11.23 11.50 -34.04
C GLU A 484 -11.60 11.96 -32.63
N MET A 485 -12.87 12.34 -32.44
CA MET A 485 -13.41 12.56 -31.11
C MET A 485 -14.28 11.37 -30.71
N VAL A 486 -13.91 10.74 -29.61
CA VAL A 486 -14.71 9.69 -28.98
C VAL A 486 -15.83 10.35 -28.18
N THR A 487 -17.08 9.91 -28.40
CA THR A 487 -18.25 10.31 -27.62
C THR A 487 -18.74 9.16 -26.75
N ASP A 488 -19.61 9.46 -25.79
CA ASP A 488 -20.30 8.45 -24.97
C ASP A 488 -19.37 7.52 -24.16
N ALA A 489 -18.23 8.07 -23.73
CA ALA A 489 -17.24 7.38 -22.90
C ALA A 489 -17.08 8.05 -21.54
N ILE A 490 -16.63 7.28 -20.54
CA ILE A 490 -16.15 7.81 -19.26
C ILE A 490 -14.65 8.08 -19.39
N GLU A 491 -14.21 9.27 -19.01
CA GLU A 491 -12.80 9.67 -19.05
C GLU A 491 -12.07 9.16 -17.81
N LEU A 492 -10.95 8.47 -18.01
CA LEU A 492 -9.97 8.11 -16.99
C LEU A 492 -8.62 8.75 -17.31
N ILE A 493 -7.73 8.80 -16.32
CA ILE A 493 -6.31 9.09 -16.51
C ILE A 493 -5.53 7.84 -16.16
N VAL A 494 -4.55 7.50 -16.99
CA VAL A 494 -3.61 6.42 -16.72
C VAL A 494 -2.20 6.95 -16.87
N GLY A 495 -1.37 6.76 -15.85
CA GLY A 495 -0.01 7.27 -15.82
C GLY A 495 1.02 6.22 -15.43
N ILE A 496 2.26 6.42 -15.86
CA ILE A 496 3.45 5.74 -15.39
C ILE A 496 4.42 6.79 -14.90
N LYS A 497 5.03 6.57 -13.74
CA LYS A 497 6.12 7.42 -13.24
C LYS A 497 7.22 6.56 -12.63
N GLN A 498 8.47 6.92 -12.85
CA GLN A 498 9.59 6.28 -12.15
C GLN A 498 9.71 6.83 -10.72
N ASP A 499 9.48 5.97 -9.74
CA ASP A 499 9.84 6.25 -8.34
C ASP A 499 11.28 5.80 -8.09
N PRO A 500 12.12 6.63 -7.44
CA PRO A 500 13.53 6.34 -7.28
C PRO A 500 13.84 5.18 -6.32
N VAL A 501 12.86 4.69 -5.57
CA VAL A 501 13.00 3.59 -4.61
C VAL A 501 12.27 2.34 -5.11
N PHE A 502 11.07 2.50 -5.64
CA PHE A 502 10.18 1.41 -6.01
C PHE A 502 10.19 1.08 -7.51
N GLY A 503 10.86 1.89 -8.32
CA GLY A 503 10.85 1.74 -9.78
C GLY A 503 9.53 2.23 -10.38
N PRO A 504 9.02 1.57 -11.43
CA PRO A 504 7.84 2.06 -12.12
C PRO A 504 6.57 1.98 -11.27
N VAL A 505 5.83 3.08 -11.26
CA VAL A 505 4.57 3.25 -10.54
C VAL A 505 3.46 3.56 -11.54
N ILE A 506 2.37 2.80 -11.47
CA ILE A 506 1.17 2.96 -12.28
C ILE A 506 0.13 3.76 -11.50
N LEU A 507 -0.40 4.79 -12.14
CA LEU A 507 -1.49 5.62 -11.65
C LEU A 507 -2.75 5.36 -12.48
N LEU A 508 -3.89 5.24 -11.81
CA LEU A 508 -5.21 5.26 -12.39
C LEU A 508 -6.03 6.33 -11.68
N GLY A 509 -6.74 7.19 -12.40
CA GLY A 509 -7.63 8.17 -11.79
C GLY A 509 -8.85 8.48 -12.66
N SER A 510 -9.83 9.16 -12.06
CA SER A 510 -10.91 9.79 -12.83
C SER A 510 -10.34 10.84 -13.76
N GLY A 511 -10.81 10.94 -15.01
CA GLY A 511 -10.42 11.95 -15.98
C GLY A 511 -11.35 13.16 -16.06
N GLY A 512 -11.01 14.11 -16.94
CA GLY A 512 -11.76 15.32 -17.21
C GLY A 512 -11.58 16.45 -16.19
N ILE A 513 -12.35 17.53 -16.32
CA ILE A 513 -12.19 18.75 -15.49
C ILE A 513 -12.40 18.54 -13.97
N MET A 514 -12.91 17.39 -13.54
CA MET A 514 -13.22 17.11 -12.13
C MET A 514 -12.07 16.43 -11.36
N VAL A 515 -10.98 16.03 -12.03
CA VAL A 515 -9.83 15.29 -11.42
C VAL A 515 -9.29 16.00 -10.18
N GLU A 516 -8.93 17.28 -10.31
CA GLU A 516 -8.29 18.06 -9.23
C GLU A 516 -9.23 18.27 -8.02
N MET A 517 -10.55 18.30 -8.26
CA MET A 517 -11.55 18.53 -7.22
C MET A 517 -11.87 17.25 -6.43
N LEU A 518 -11.89 16.08 -7.09
CA LEU A 518 -12.30 14.82 -6.46
C LEU A 518 -11.16 14.10 -5.73
N LYS A 519 -9.90 14.35 -6.12
CA LYS A 519 -8.72 13.61 -5.66
C LYS A 519 -9.00 12.09 -5.70
N ASP A 520 -9.40 11.62 -6.88
CA ASP A 520 -9.82 10.25 -7.12
C ASP A 520 -8.78 9.53 -7.98
N SER A 521 -7.72 9.08 -7.31
CA SER A 521 -6.60 8.38 -7.92
C SER A 521 -6.16 7.22 -7.05
N VAL A 522 -5.68 6.17 -7.71
CA VAL A 522 -5.15 4.95 -7.13
C VAL A 522 -3.79 4.68 -7.75
N VAL A 523 -2.84 4.32 -6.90
CA VAL A 523 -1.45 4.10 -7.28
C VAL A 523 -1.05 2.67 -6.94
N ARG A 524 -0.21 2.06 -7.80
CA ARG A 524 0.37 0.73 -7.61
C ARG A 524 1.79 0.67 -8.16
N VAL A 525 2.68 -0.05 -7.48
CA VAL A 525 4.04 -0.35 -7.95
C VAL A 525 3.99 -1.52 -8.93
N ALA A 526 4.72 -1.40 -10.05
CA ALA A 526 4.84 -2.45 -11.06
C ALA A 526 5.65 -3.66 -10.54
N PRO A 527 5.38 -4.90 -11.01
CA PRO A 527 4.32 -5.29 -11.92
C PRO A 527 2.96 -5.31 -11.22
N ILE A 528 1.91 -4.97 -11.98
CA ILE A 528 0.52 -5.22 -11.60
C ILE A 528 -0.10 -6.27 -12.52
N THR A 529 -0.88 -7.16 -11.93
CA THR A 529 -1.68 -8.14 -12.69
C THR A 529 -3.01 -7.54 -13.12
N LYS A 530 -3.72 -8.24 -14.02
CA LYS A 530 -5.10 -7.88 -14.36
C LYS A 530 -6.01 -7.85 -13.13
N SER A 531 -5.78 -8.75 -12.17
CA SER A 531 -6.52 -8.77 -10.90
C SER A 531 -6.25 -7.52 -10.06
N ASP A 532 -4.99 -7.08 -9.97
CA ASP A 532 -4.63 -5.85 -9.27
C ASP A 532 -5.28 -4.64 -9.95
N ALA A 533 -5.27 -4.62 -11.28
CA ALA A 533 -5.89 -3.56 -12.08
C ALA A 533 -7.41 -3.49 -11.87
N HIS A 534 -8.12 -4.62 -11.79
CA HIS A 534 -9.54 -4.63 -11.40
C HIS A 534 -9.75 -4.02 -10.01
N THR A 535 -8.92 -4.38 -9.04
CA THR A 535 -8.99 -3.79 -7.71
C THR A 535 -8.76 -2.28 -7.75
N MET A 536 -7.77 -1.79 -8.51
CA MET A 536 -7.55 -0.36 -8.71
C MET A 536 -8.79 0.34 -9.25
N ILE A 537 -9.47 -0.25 -10.24
CA ILE A 537 -10.68 0.33 -10.84
C ILE A 537 -11.82 0.40 -9.81
N THR A 538 -11.99 -0.63 -8.97
CA THR A 538 -13.04 -0.65 -7.93
C THR A 538 -12.78 0.32 -6.78
N GLU A 539 -11.53 0.72 -6.57
CA GLU A 539 -11.14 1.68 -5.51
C GLU A 539 -11.44 3.14 -5.89
N LEU A 540 -11.69 3.42 -7.17
CA LEU A 540 -12.09 4.75 -7.62
C LEU A 540 -13.46 5.13 -7.05
N LYS A 541 -13.60 6.37 -6.57
CA LYS A 541 -14.87 6.95 -6.13
C LYS A 541 -15.88 7.02 -7.27
N ILE A 542 -15.42 7.14 -8.52
CA ILE A 542 -16.27 7.09 -9.72
C ILE A 542 -16.66 5.67 -10.15
N PHE A 543 -16.18 4.61 -9.49
CA PHE A 543 -16.51 3.23 -9.84
C PHE A 543 -18.02 2.95 -10.01
N PRO A 544 -18.94 3.50 -9.19
CA PRO A 544 -20.38 3.34 -9.43
C PRO A 544 -20.83 3.76 -10.83
N LEU A 545 -20.23 4.80 -11.42
CA LEU A 545 -20.51 5.22 -12.79
C LEU A 545 -19.99 4.20 -13.82
N LEU A 546 -18.75 3.72 -13.63
CA LEU A 546 -18.17 2.65 -14.45
C LEU A 546 -18.97 1.34 -14.36
N GLY A 547 -19.55 1.07 -13.19
CA GLY A 547 -20.42 -0.08 -12.91
C GLY A 547 -21.82 0.00 -13.52
N GLY A 548 -22.19 1.14 -14.14
CA GLY A 548 -23.49 1.34 -14.77
C GLY A 548 -24.58 1.89 -13.84
N GLU A 549 -24.22 2.51 -12.71
CA GLU A 549 -25.20 3.17 -11.86
C GLU A 549 -25.70 4.50 -12.46
N ARG A 550 -26.83 5.01 -11.93
CA ARG A 550 -27.43 6.30 -12.30
C ARG A 550 -27.74 6.47 -13.80
N GLY A 551 -27.98 5.36 -14.50
CA GLY A 551 -28.37 5.38 -15.92
C GLY A 551 -27.21 5.45 -16.90
N TYR A 552 -25.96 5.35 -16.43
CA TYR A 552 -24.80 5.13 -17.30
C TYR A 552 -24.80 3.67 -17.81
N PRO A 553 -24.39 3.41 -19.06
CA PRO A 553 -24.07 2.06 -19.47
C PRO A 553 -22.86 1.56 -18.67
N LYS A 554 -22.82 0.25 -18.38
CA LYS A 554 -21.66 -0.37 -17.75
C LYS A 554 -20.45 -0.23 -18.69
N SER A 555 -19.33 0.22 -18.15
CA SER A 555 -18.07 0.42 -18.89
C SER A 555 -17.30 -0.89 -19.12
N ASP A 556 -16.44 -0.91 -20.12
CA ASP A 556 -15.52 -2.01 -20.40
C ASP A 556 -14.33 -2.02 -19.42
N ILE A 557 -14.59 -2.45 -18.19
CA ILE A 557 -13.60 -2.54 -17.10
C ILE A 557 -12.46 -3.50 -17.45
N ASP A 558 -12.76 -4.56 -18.19
CA ASP A 558 -11.77 -5.57 -18.61
C ASP A 558 -10.72 -4.98 -19.57
N ALA A 559 -11.13 -4.08 -20.46
CA ALA A 559 -10.22 -3.37 -21.35
C ALA A 559 -9.28 -2.43 -20.58
N VAL A 560 -9.79 -1.68 -19.60
CA VAL A 560 -8.95 -0.82 -18.73
C VAL A 560 -7.93 -1.67 -17.96
N ALA A 561 -8.36 -2.81 -17.42
CA ALA A 561 -7.48 -3.71 -16.68
C ALA A 561 -6.36 -4.31 -17.56
N ASP A 562 -6.66 -4.62 -18.83
CA ASP A 562 -5.66 -5.10 -19.80
C ASP A 562 -4.64 -4.00 -20.15
N ILE A 563 -5.11 -2.77 -20.38
CA ILE A 563 -4.25 -1.61 -20.65
C ILE A 563 -3.28 -1.37 -19.48
N LEU A 564 -3.78 -1.35 -18.25
CA LEU A 564 -2.97 -1.16 -17.04
C LEU A 564 -1.87 -2.24 -16.90
N ALA A 565 -2.21 -3.51 -17.15
CA ALA A 565 -1.25 -4.60 -17.09
C ALA A 565 -0.18 -4.51 -18.21
N ARG A 566 -0.57 -4.13 -19.43
CA ARG A 566 0.37 -3.90 -20.55
C ARG A 566 1.34 -2.75 -20.27
N LEU A 567 0.83 -1.63 -19.78
CA LEU A 567 1.64 -0.47 -19.38
C LEU A 567 2.61 -0.84 -18.25
N SER A 568 2.14 -1.65 -17.30
CA SER A 568 3.00 -2.17 -16.23
C SER A 568 4.15 -3.06 -16.72
N ASN A 569 3.92 -3.88 -17.74
CA ASN A 569 4.99 -4.69 -18.33
C ASN A 569 5.95 -3.83 -19.15
N PHE A 570 5.40 -2.87 -19.92
CA PHE A 570 6.18 -1.96 -20.73
C PHE A 570 7.14 -1.12 -19.88
N SER A 571 6.68 -0.62 -18.73
CA SER A 571 7.51 0.18 -17.83
C SER A 571 8.62 -0.61 -17.13
N LEU A 572 8.47 -1.93 -17.01
CA LEU A 572 9.53 -2.82 -16.52
C LEU A 572 10.54 -3.22 -17.61
N ALA A 573 10.18 -3.06 -18.89
CA ALA A 573 11.02 -3.43 -20.01
C ALA A 573 12.02 -2.33 -20.42
N THR A 574 11.89 -1.12 -19.88
CA THR A 574 12.76 0.01 -20.21
C THR A 574 12.83 1.04 -19.09
N ASP A 575 14.04 1.49 -18.76
CA ASP A 575 14.30 2.61 -17.85
C ASP A 575 14.40 3.96 -18.60
N LEU A 576 14.14 3.96 -19.92
CA LEU A 576 14.24 5.14 -20.78
C LEU A 576 13.03 6.08 -20.69
N ILE A 577 12.02 5.73 -19.89
CA ILE A 577 10.80 6.50 -19.72
C ILE A 577 10.76 6.99 -18.28
N SER A 578 10.76 8.31 -18.11
CA SER A 578 10.55 8.93 -16.81
C SER A 578 9.07 9.03 -16.46
N GLU A 579 8.24 9.31 -17.46
CA GLU A 579 6.79 9.50 -17.32
C GLU A 579 6.04 9.09 -18.59
N LEU A 580 4.87 8.49 -18.43
CA LEU A 580 3.89 8.28 -19.49
C LEU A 580 2.53 8.75 -18.95
N ASP A 581 1.83 9.57 -19.71
CA ASP A 581 0.48 10.05 -19.35
C ASP A 581 -0.50 9.76 -20.47
N ILE A 582 -1.64 9.15 -20.15
CA ILE A 582 -2.80 8.96 -21.02
C ILE A 582 -3.96 9.74 -20.40
N ASN A 583 -4.30 10.88 -21.00
CA ASN A 583 -5.25 11.81 -20.42
C ASN A 583 -6.04 12.60 -21.50
N PRO A 584 -7.26 12.15 -21.89
CA PRO A 584 -8.02 11.06 -21.29
C PRO A 584 -7.80 9.69 -21.95
N LEU A 585 -7.93 8.64 -21.14
CA LEU A 585 -8.31 7.30 -21.58
C LEU A 585 -9.84 7.24 -21.64
N MET A 586 -10.40 7.05 -22.84
CA MET A 586 -11.84 7.00 -23.10
C MET A 586 -12.36 5.58 -22.90
N VAL A 587 -13.15 5.34 -21.85
CA VAL A 587 -13.72 4.02 -21.54
C VAL A 587 -15.13 3.90 -22.10
N LEU A 588 -15.32 3.02 -23.08
CA LEU A 588 -16.57 2.81 -23.78
C LEU A 588 -17.47 1.82 -23.04
N PRO A 589 -18.75 1.68 -23.45
CA PRO A 589 -19.63 0.64 -22.91
C PRO A 589 -19.04 -0.76 -23.07
N GLU A 590 -19.36 -1.65 -22.13
CA GLU A 590 -18.88 -3.04 -22.06
C GLU A 590 -18.90 -3.75 -23.42
N GLY A 591 -17.74 -4.30 -23.82
CA GLY A 591 -17.54 -4.98 -25.10
C GLY A 591 -17.00 -4.08 -26.22
N ASN A 592 -16.89 -2.77 -26.01
CA ASN A 592 -16.37 -1.81 -27.00
C ASN A 592 -14.96 -1.29 -26.65
N GLY A 593 -14.34 -1.74 -25.56
CA GLY A 593 -12.96 -1.42 -25.22
C GLY A 593 -12.72 -0.05 -24.56
N ALA A 594 -11.47 0.37 -24.56
CA ALA A 594 -11.03 1.67 -24.08
C ALA A 594 -9.94 2.23 -25.00
N CYS A 595 -9.95 3.53 -25.25
CA CYS A 595 -9.13 4.17 -26.27
C CYS A 595 -8.38 5.39 -25.71
N ALA A 596 -7.07 5.47 -25.94
CA ALA A 596 -6.28 6.64 -25.57
C ALA A 596 -6.59 7.81 -26.52
N ALA A 597 -7.27 8.84 -26.00
CA ALA A 597 -7.53 10.06 -26.74
C ALA A 597 -6.28 10.91 -26.87
N ASP A 598 -5.45 10.95 -25.83
CA ASP A 598 -4.27 11.79 -25.72
C ASP A 598 -3.18 10.96 -25.02
N ALA A 599 -1.93 11.16 -25.41
CA ALA A 599 -0.79 10.49 -24.79
C ALA A 599 0.46 11.38 -24.82
N LEU A 600 1.28 11.29 -23.78
CA LEU A 600 2.60 11.92 -23.71
C LEU A 600 3.58 10.94 -23.07
N ILE A 601 4.78 10.81 -23.64
CA ILE A 601 5.88 10.05 -23.04
C ILE A 601 7.07 10.98 -22.85
N VAL A 602 7.48 11.17 -21.60
CA VAL A 602 8.70 11.89 -21.24
C VAL A 602 9.84 10.88 -21.09
N LEU A 603 10.95 11.20 -21.75
CA LEU A 603 12.09 10.32 -21.87
C LEU A 603 13.13 10.63 -20.79
N GLN A 604 13.70 9.57 -20.23
CA GLN A 604 14.82 9.69 -19.31
C GLN A 604 16.10 9.81 -20.12
N VAL A 605 16.71 11.00 -20.09
CA VAL A 605 18.02 11.23 -20.70
C VAL A 605 19.09 10.86 -19.70
N GLU A 606 20.04 10.00 -20.07
CA GLU A 606 21.23 9.75 -19.26
C GLU A 606 21.91 11.11 -18.98
N GLN A 607 21.85 11.56 -17.74
CA GLN A 607 22.85 12.52 -17.27
C GLN A 607 24.17 11.73 -17.29
N GLU A 608 25.07 12.07 -18.22
CA GLU A 608 26.47 11.66 -18.12
C GLU A 608 26.87 11.89 -16.66
N LYS A 609 27.19 10.80 -15.96
CA LYS A 609 27.85 10.90 -14.65
C LYS A 609 29.09 11.73 -14.89
N VAL A 610 29.03 13.01 -14.55
CA VAL A 610 30.20 13.87 -14.49
C VAL A 610 31.10 13.22 -13.47
N THR A 611 32.02 12.41 -13.96
CA THR A 611 33.14 11.90 -13.20
C THR A 611 34.00 13.13 -12.98
N THR A 612 33.69 13.90 -11.94
CA THR A 612 34.63 14.89 -11.42
C THR A 612 35.81 14.10 -10.89
N ASN A 613 36.83 13.95 -11.75
CA ASN A 613 38.16 13.45 -11.43
C ASN A 613 38.77 14.21 -10.24
#